data_AF-A0A356T4P9-F1
#
_entry.id   AF-A0A356T4P9-F1
#
_cell.length_a   1.000
_cell.length_b   1.000
_cell.length_c   1.000
_cell.angle_alpha   90.00
_cell.angle_beta   90.00
_cell.angle_gamma   90.00
#
_symmetry.space_group_name_H-M   'P 1'
#
loop_
_entity.id
_entity.type
_entity.pdbx_description
1 polymer ?
#
loop_
_entity_poly.entity_id
_entity_poly.type
_entity_poly.pdbx_seq_one_letter_code
_entity_poly.pdbx_strand_id
1 'polypeptide(L)'
;MADVARTWDAFMQYRFQATMLLYRDLYRCFGSYDLMRVKLNFDLGCYYNVWLDPVAKDQHLDPRAVMNELRRAPDNLTALRNFSALFQQADAALRDRGAYHEKNLGHWDDGVACLRSWIAEVGTQRKKRDINRRTEEVFNYGRTEALKLLHGEDVTSTEPWRLYQFADSLIA
;
A
#
# COMPACT_ATOMS: atom_id res chain seq x y z
N MET A 1 24.40 -22.21 -8.82
CA MET A 1 23.07 -22.77 -8.44
C MET A 1 22.64 -22.35 -7.05
N ALA A 2 23.45 -22.52 -6.01
CA ALA A 2 23.12 -22.09 -4.63
C ALA A 2 22.76 -20.59 -4.54
N ASP A 3 23.42 -19.72 -5.32
CA ASP A 3 23.18 -18.28 -5.27
C ASP A 3 21.85 -17.83 -5.92
N VAL A 4 21.40 -18.58 -6.94
CA VAL A 4 20.10 -18.37 -7.59
C VAL A 4 18.98 -18.79 -6.65
N ALA A 5 19.07 -19.99 -6.05
CA ALA A 5 18.09 -20.46 -5.08
C ALA A 5 17.92 -19.48 -3.90
N ARG A 6 19.02 -19.00 -3.31
CA ARG A 6 18.99 -18.00 -2.23
C ARG A 6 18.33 -16.68 -2.65
N THR A 7 18.55 -16.24 -3.88
CA THR A 7 17.95 -15.00 -4.41
C THR A 7 16.43 -15.13 -4.49
N TRP A 8 15.92 -16.26 -5.01
CA TRP A 8 14.48 -16.51 -5.08
C TRP A 8 13.86 -16.77 -3.71
N ASP A 9 14.55 -17.45 -2.80
CA ASP A 9 14.09 -17.62 -1.42
C ASP A 9 13.93 -16.26 -0.71
N ALA A 10 14.93 -15.39 -0.83
CA ALA A 10 14.87 -14.03 -0.29
C ALA A 10 13.72 -13.22 -0.91
N PHE A 11 13.50 -13.37 -2.22
CA PHE A 11 12.41 -12.71 -2.93
C PHE A 11 11.05 -13.19 -2.43
N MET A 12 10.84 -14.49 -2.31
CA MET A 12 9.60 -15.05 -1.77
C MET A 12 9.37 -14.65 -0.33
N GLN A 13 10.42 -14.62 0.49
CA GLN A 13 10.32 -14.18 1.89
C GLN A 13 9.93 -12.69 1.99
N TYR A 14 10.49 -11.84 1.14
CA TYR A 14 10.08 -10.43 1.06
C TYR A 14 8.61 -10.29 0.68
N ARG A 15 8.15 -10.99 -0.36
CA ARG A 15 6.74 -10.95 -0.81
C ARG A 15 5.80 -11.42 0.30
N PHE A 16 6.16 -12.50 1.01
CA PHE A 16 5.43 -12.97 2.18
C PHE A 16 5.35 -11.91 3.28
N GLN A 17 6.48 -11.32 3.67
CA GLN A 17 6.51 -10.27 4.71
C GLN A 17 5.66 -9.06 4.33
N ALA A 18 5.74 -8.62 3.07
CA ALA A 18 4.93 -7.52 2.56
C ALA A 18 3.42 -7.83 2.61
N THR A 19 3.02 -9.04 2.20
CA THR A 19 1.63 -9.51 2.32
C THR A 19 1.17 -9.56 3.78
N MET A 20 2.02 -10.04 4.69
CA MET A 20 1.68 -10.04 6.12
C MET A 20 1.46 -8.63 6.66
N LEU A 21 2.28 -7.65 6.27
CA LEU A 21 2.10 -6.25 6.69
C LEU A 21 0.84 -5.61 6.10
N LEU A 22 0.40 -6.07 4.92
CA LEU A 22 -0.83 -5.61 4.28
C LEU A 22 -2.10 -6.19 4.92
N TYR A 23 -2.06 -7.39 5.49
CA TYR A 23 -3.31 -8.08 5.89
C TYR A 23 -3.37 -8.50 7.37
N ARG A 24 -2.24 -8.83 7.98
CA ARG A 24 -2.22 -9.29 9.38
C ARG A 24 -2.75 -8.18 10.28
N ASP A 25 -3.70 -8.53 11.14
CA ASP A 25 -4.35 -7.63 12.10
C ASP A 25 -5.12 -6.45 11.47
N LEU A 26 -5.27 -6.43 10.14
CA LEU A 26 -5.92 -5.35 9.38
C LEU A 26 -7.29 -5.75 8.79
N TYR A 27 -7.73 -7.00 8.93
CA TYR A 27 -9.10 -7.39 8.53
C TYR A 27 -10.20 -6.63 9.28
N ARG A 28 -9.89 -6.15 10.50
CA ARG A 28 -10.77 -5.24 11.25
C ARG A 28 -11.08 -3.96 10.47
N CYS A 29 -10.22 -3.51 9.57
CA CYS A 29 -10.49 -2.31 8.77
C CYS A 29 -11.73 -2.46 7.88
N PHE A 30 -12.11 -3.69 7.53
CA PHE A 30 -13.27 -3.96 6.68
C PHE A 30 -14.61 -3.88 7.40
N GLY A 31 -14.63 -3.72 8.73
CA GLY A 31 -15.86 -3.52 9.50
C GLY A 31 -16.43 -2.10 9.46
N SER A 32 -15.65 -1.14 8.95
CA SER A 32 -16.04 0.26 8.77
C SER A 32 -15.99 0.63 7.31
N TYR A 33 -17.05 1.21 6.76
CA TYR A 33 -17.10 1.60 5.34
C TYR A 33 -15.96 2.55 4.97
N ASP A 34 -15.78 3.61 5.75
CA ASP A 34 -14.77 4.63 5.44
C ASP A 34 -13.35 4.05 5.52
N LEU A 35 -13.06 3.22 6.53
CA LEU A 35 -11.74 2.59 6.65
C LEU A 35 -11.52 1.48 5.62
N MET A 36 -12.56 0.70 5.31
CA MET A 36 -12.55 -0.32 4.25
C MET A 36 -12.22 0.32 2.91
N ARG A 37 -12.86 1.44 2.57
CA ARG A 37 -12.64 2.17 1.32
C ARG A 37 -11.18 2.58 1.15
N VAL A 38 -10.60 3.20 2.17
CA VAL A 38 -9.21 3.64 2.14
C VAL A 38 -8.28 2.44 2.01
N LYS A 39 -8.52 1.41 2.83
CA LYS A 39 -7.70 0.20 2.83
C LYS A 39 -7.75 -0.55 1.51
N LEU A 40 -8.94 -0.70 0.92
CA LEU A 40 -9.15 -1.37 -0.35
C LEU A 40 -8.41 -0.66 -1.48
N ASN A 41 -8.53 0.67 -1.57
CA ASN A 41 -7.81 1.47 -2.56
C ASN A 41 -6.29 1.36 -2.37
N PHE A 42 -5.79 1.42 -1.13
CA PHE A 42 -4.37 1.25 -0.84
C PHE A 42 -3.86 -0.15 -1.25
N ASP A 43 -4.60 -1.20 -0.91
CA ASP A 43 -4.25 -2.59 -1.21
C ASP A 43 -4.21 -2.84 -2.72
N LEU A 44 -5.24 -2.42 -3.44
CA LEU A 44 -5.29 -2.58 -4.88
C LEU A 44 -4.22 -1.71 -5.56
N GLY A 45 -3.99 -0.49 -5.05
CA GLY A 45 -2.83 0.34 -5.40
C GLY A 45 -1.50 -0.40 -5.35
N CYS A 46 -1.20 -1.01 -4.21
CA CYS A 46 0.00 -1.80 -4.01
C CYS A 46 0.02 -3.04 -4.92
N TYR A 47 -1.12 -3.74 -5.02
CA TYR A 47 -1.24 -4.95 -5.82
C TYR A 47 -0.97 -4.68 -7.29
N TYR A 48 -1.66 -3.73 -7.90
CA TYR A 48 -1.50 -3.46 -9.33
C TYR A 48 -0.13 -2.86 -9.66
N ASN A 49 0.41 -1.97 -8.83
CA ASN A 49 1.66 -1.29 -9.16
C ASN A 49 2.94 -2.04 -8.76
N VAL A 50 2.93 -2.73 -7.62
CA VAL A 50 4.13 -3.35 -7.03
C VAL A 50 4.16 -4.85 -7.30
N TRP A 51 2.99 -5.52 -7.28
CA TRP A 51 2.94 -6.98 -7.31
C TRP A 51 2.60 -7.54 -8.69
N LEU A 52 1.53 -7.06 -9.31
CA LEU A 52 1.04 -7.56 -10.58
C LEU A 52 1.88 -7.05 -11.75
N ASP A 53 2.26 -5.78 -11.75
CA ASP A 53 2.99 -5.19 -12.88
C ASP A 53 4.32 -5.90 -13.19
N PRO A 54 5.19 -6.25 -12.20
CA PRO A 54 6.39 -7.02 -12.48
C PRO A 54 6.08 -8.45 -12.95
N VAL A 55 5.03 -9.08 -12.41
CA VAL A 55 4.61 -10.42 -12.81
C VAL A 55 4.13 -10.45 -14.25
N ALA A 56 3.28 -9.49 -14.63
CA ALA A 56 2.76 -9.34 -15.99
C ALA A 56 3.84 -9.04 -17.05
N LYS A 57 5.06 -8.71 -16.61
CA LYS A 57 6.23 -8.42 -17.45
C LYS A 57 7.32 -9.49 -17.35
N ASP A 58 7.02 -10.61 -16.70
CA ASP A 58 7.97 -11.69 -16.43
C ASP A 58 9.23 -11.25 -15.65
N GLN A 59 9.18 -10.11 -14.96
CA GLN A 59 10.33 -9.59 -14.19
C GLN A 59 10.68 -10.48 -12.99
N HIS A 60 9.72 -11.25 -12.49
CA HIS A 60 9.93 -12.26 -11.46
C HIS A 60 10.78 -13.46 -11.95
N LEU A 61 11.00 -13.59 -13.26
CA LEU A 61 11.87 -14.58 -13.88
C LEU A 61 13.26 -14.00 -14.22
N ASP A 62 13.44 -12.67 -14.18
CA ASP A 62 14.72 -11.99 -14.43
C ASP A 62 15.50 -11.77 -13.13
N PRO A 63 16.68 -12.41 -12.95
CA PRO A 63 17.51 -12.22 -11.76
C PRO A 63 17.85 -10.74 -11.49
N ARG A 64 18.06 -9.92 -12.53
CA ARG A 64 18.43 -8.51 -12.36
C ARG A 64 17.27 -7.71 -11.81
N ALA A 65 16.06 -7.96 -12.30
CA ALA A 65 14.85 -7.32 -11.78
C ALA A 65 14.59 -7.74 -10.32
N VAL A 66 14.70 -9.04 -10.01
CA VAL A 66 14.54 -9.57 -8.65
C VAL A 66 15.53 -8.93 -7.68
N MET A 67 16.83 -8.87 -8.02
CA MET A 67 17.83 -8.22 -7.18
C MET A 67 17.54 -6.72 -6.96
N ASN A 68 17.01 -6.03 -7.98
CA ASN A 68 16.64 -4.62 -7.86
C ASN A 68 15.41 -4.41 -6.97
N GLU A 69 14.49 -5.37 -6.90
CA GLU A 69 13.37 -5.35 -5.97
C GLU A 69 13.83 -5.65 -4.54
N LEU A 70 14.67 -6.68 -4.36
CA LEU A 70 15.26 -7.02 -3.07
C LEU A 70 16.06 -5.87 -2.45
N ARG A 71 16.79 -5.09 -3.26
CA ARG A 71 17.50 -3.90 -2.77
C ARG A 71 16.57 -2.86 -2.13
N ARG A 72 15.31 -2.79 -2.57
CA ARG A 72 14.28 -1.85 -2.09
C ARG A 72 13.40 -2.46 -1.00
N ALA A 73 13.54 -3.76 -0.73
CA ALA A 73 12.69 -4.47 0.21
C ALA A 73 12.69 -3.84 1.62
N PRO A 74 13.83 -3.44 2.22
CA PRO A 74 13.82 -2.86 3.56
C PRO A 74 12.93 -1.62 3.68
N ASP A 75 13.09 -0.66 2.77
CA ASP A 75 12.32 0.60 2.77
C ASP A 75 10.83 0.34 2.53
N ASN A 76 10.52 -0.55 1.58
CA ASN A 76 9.14 -0.96 1.29
C ASN A 76 8.49 -1.62 2.52
N LEU A 77 9.19 -2.52 3.20
CA LEU A 77 8.67 -3.19 4.39
C LEU A 77 8.47 -2.21 5.55
N THR A 78 9.37 -1.24 5.72
CA THR A 78 9.20 -0.18 6.72
C THR A 78 7.98 0.69 6.41
N ALA A 79 7.81 1.13 5.16
CA ALA A 79 6.63 1.89 4.74
C ALA A 79 5.33 1.11 4.98
N LEU A 80 5.27 -0.18 4.60
CA LEU A 80 4.09 -1.02 4.83
C LEU A 80 3.80 -1.21 6.32
N ARG A 81 4.84 -1.32 7.16
CA ARG A 81 4.67 -1.38 8.62
C ARG A 81 4.08 -0.08 9.17
N ASN A 82 4.53 1.07 8.69
CA ASN A 82 4.00 2.37 9.09
C ASN A 82 2.53 2.52 8.68
N PHE A 83 2.14 2.05 7.48
CA PHE A 83 0.74 2.01 7.06
C PHE A 83 -0.11 1.06 7.91
N SER A 84 0.42 -0.12 8.26
CA SER A 84 -0.27 -1.05 9.15
C SER A 84 -0.57 -0.40 10.50
N ALA A 85 0.40 0.31 11.08
CA ALA A 85 0.20 1.05 12.33
C ALA A 85 -0.85 2.16 12.17
N LEU A 86 -0.77 2.95 11.10
CA LEU A 86 -1.72 4.03 10.82
C LEU A 86 -3.17 3.50 10.72
N PHE A 87 -3.39 2.42 9.97
CA PHE A 87 -4.73 1.84 9.83
C PHE A 87 -5.28 1.27 11.14
N GLN A 88 -4.42 0.67 11.98
CA GLN A 88 -4.82 0.22 13.30
C GLN A 88 -5.17 1.39 14.24
N GLN A 89 -4.44 2.49 14.17
CA GLN A 89 -4.76 3.70 14.92
C GLN A 89 -6.08 4.32 14.46
N ALA A 90 -6.32 4.40 13.15
CA ALA A 90 -7.57 4.90 12.59
C ALA A 90 -8.78 4.00 12.98
N ASP A 91 -8.63 2.68 12.95
CA ASP A 91 -9.65 1.74 13.47
C ASP A 91 -9.98 2.03 14.93
N ALA A 92 -8.96 2.16 15.79
CA ALA A 92 -9.15 2.46 17.20
C ALA A 92 -9.86 3.80 17.41
N ALA A 93 -9.45 4.86 16.71
CA ALA A 93 -10.07 6.18 16.81
C ALA A 93 -11.52 6.21 16.33
N LEU A 94 -11.86 5.47 15.28
CA LEU A 94 -13.24 5.34 14.81
C LEU A 94 -14.12 4.59 15.82
N ARG A 95 -13.58 3.55 16.46
CA ARG A 95 -14.28 2.80 17.50
C ARG A 95 -14.52 3.65 18.75
N ASP A 96 -13.50 4.36 19.20
CA ASP A 96 -13.55 5.19 20.40
C ASP A 96 -14.64 6.28 20.32
N ARG A 97 -14.77 6.94 19.16
CA ARG A 97 -15.82 7.95 18.95
C ARG A 97 -17.17 7.40 18.47
N GLY A 98 -17.32 6.08 18.35
CA GLY A 98 -18.57 5.44 17.92
C GLY A 98 -18.89 5.56 16.41
N ALA A 99 -17.98 6.07 15.59
CA ALA A 99 -18.18 6.27 14.15
C ALA A 99 -17.87 5.03 13.30
N TYR A 100 -17.40 3.94 13.91
CA TYR A 100 -16.87 2.78 13.20
C TYR A 100 -17.85 2.13 12.21
N HIS A 101 -19.15 2.11 12.50
CA HIS A 101 -20.16 1.51 11.62
C HIS A 101 -20.94 2.53 10.77
N GLU A 102 -20.55 3.81 10.81
CA GLU A 102 -21.18 4.82 9.96
C GLU A 102 -21.01 4.47 8.49
N LYS A 103 -22.06 4.71 7.70
CA LYS A 103 -22.10 4.48 6.24
C LYS A 103 -21.90 3.02 5.79
N ASN A 104 -21.94 2.04 6.69
CA ASN A 104 -21.82 0.62 6.32
C ASN A 104 -22.94 0.13 5.39
N LEU A 105 -24.10 0.81 5.35
CA LEU A 105 -25.23 0.47 4.50
C LEU A 105 -25.50 1.60 3.50
N GLY A 106 -25.91 1.24 2.28
CA GLY A 106 -26.28 2.21 1.25
C GLY A 106 -25.11 2.88 0.53
N HIS A 107 -23.87 2.52 0.87
CA HIS A 107 -22.66 3.02 0.23
C HIS A 107 -21.83 1.86 -0.35
N TRP A 108 -21.09 2.16 -1.42
CA TRP A 108 -20.24 1.20 -2.13
C TRP A 108 -18.99 1.92 -2.67
N ASP A 109 -17.86 1.20 -2.67
CA ASP A 109 -16.62 1.62 -3.31
C ASP A 109 -16.06 0.47 -4.16
N ASP A 110 -15.62 0.77 -5.38
CA ASP A 110 -15.07 -0.22 -6.32
C ASP A 110 -13.57 -0.46 -6.13
N GLY A 111 -12.93 0.24 -5.19
CA GLY A 111 -11.53 0.05 -4.82
C GLY A 111 -10.51 0.58 -5.83
N VAL A 112 -10.96 1.27 -6.89
CA VAL A 112 -10.08 1.68 -8.00
C VAL A 112 -9.93 3.19 -8.14
N ALA A 113 -10.37 3.98 -7.16
CA ALA A 113 -10.28 5.44 -7.20
C ALA A 113 -8.84 5.92 -7.43
N CYS A 114 -7.85 5.34 -6.73
CA CYS A 114 -6.43 5.67 -6.90
C CYS A 114 -5.76 5.02 -8.13
N LEU A 115 -6.45 4.09 -8.80
CA LEU A 115 -5.93 3.31 -9.92
C LEU A 115 -6.43 3.79 -11.28
N ARG A 116 -7.62 4.43 -11.32
CA ARG A 116 -8.41 4.64 -12.53
C ARG A 116 -7.65 5.31 -13.67
N SER A 117 -6.71 6.20 -13.37
CA SER A 117 -5.91 6.93 -14.37
C SER A 117 -4.76 6.13 -14.99
N TRP A 118 -4.42 4.96 -14.46
CA TRP A 118 -3.24 4.20 -14.91
C TRP A 118 -3.40 2.67 -14.88
N ILE A 119 -4.55 2.13 -14.45
CA ILE A 119 -4.78 0.68 -14.37
C ILE A 119 -4.59 -0.02 -15.73
N ALA A 120 -4.95 0.65 -16.83
CA ALA A 120 -4.75 0.14 -18.19
C ALA A 120 -3.28 0.04 -18.62
N GLU A 121 -2.36 0.71 -17.91
CA GLU A 121 -0.93 0.68 -18.19
C GLU A 121 -0.23 -0.51 -17.48
N VAL A 122 -0.90 -1.21 -16.56
CA VAL A 122 -0.32 -2.34 -15.82
C VAL A 122 0.08 -3.45 -16.80
N GLY A 123 1.30 -3.96 -16.67
CA GLY A 123 1.86 -4.99 -17.56
C GLY A 123 2.47 -4.43 -18.85
N THR A 124 2.23 -3.16 -19.19
CA THR A 124 2.85 -2.50 -20.34
C THR A 124 4.24 -1.95 -19.98
N GLN A 125 5.10 -1.66 -20.96
CA GLN A 125 6.41 -1.05 -20.68
C GLN A 125 6.24 0.34 -20.06
N ARG A 126 6.65 0.48 -18.78
CA ARG A 126 6.54 1.72 -17.98
C ARG A 126 7.92 2.13 -17.48
N LYS A 127 8.20 3.43 -17.44
CA LYS A 127 9.48 3.92 -16.90
C LYS A 127 9.46 3.76 -15.37
N LYS A 128 10.63 3.45 -14.78
CA LYS A 128 10.79 3.32 -13.32
C LYS A 128 10.28 4.55 -12.56
N ARG A 129 10.49 5.76 -13.11
CA ARG A 129 9.98 7.02 -12.55
C ARG A 129 8.45 7.02 -12.42
N ASP A 130 7.76 6.48 -13.42
CA ASP A 130 6.31 6.47 -13.46
C ASP A 130 5.76 5.45 -12.45
N ILE A 131 6.39 4.26 -12.35
CA ILE A 131 6.06 3.26 -11.31
C ILE A 131 6.23 3.87 -9.91
N ASN A 132 7.36 4.52 -9.64
CA ASN A 132 7.60 5.16 -8.36
C ASN A 132 6.56 6.25 -8.06
N ARG A 133 6.24 7.09 -9.05
CA ARG A 133 5.19 8.11 -8.91
C ARG A 133 3.83 7.49 -8.58
N ARG A 134 3.46 6.37 -9.21
CA ARG A 134 2.19 5.67 -8.88
C ARG A 134 2.20 5.13 -7.46
N THR A 135 3.34 4.64 -6.96
CA THR A 135 3.46 4.25 -5.55
C THR A 135 3.32 5.48 -4.63
N GLU A 136 3.92 6.63 -4.97
CA GLU A 136 3.72 7.88 -4.21
C GLU A 136 2.26 8.30 -4.19
N GLU A 137 1.55 8.22 -5.32
CA GLU A 137 0.12 8.54 -5.41
C GLU A 137 -0.72 7.64 -4.49
N VAL A 138 -0.50 6.32 -4.52
CA VAL A 138 -1.19 5.34 -3.66
C VAL A 138 -0.89 5.59 -2.18
N PHE A 139 0.38 5.81 -1.83
CA PHE A 139 0.79 6.01 -0.45
C PHE A 139 0.26 7.34 0.11
N ASN A 140 0.31 8.42 -0.67
CA ASN A 140 -0.23 9.71 -0.24
C ASN A 140 -1.75 9.68 -0.10
N TYR A 141 -2.46 8.96 -0.97
CA TYR A 141 -3.89 8.73 -0.82
C TYR A 141 -4.20 8.00 0.49
N GLY A 142 -3.54 6.85 0.72
CA GLY A 142 -3.74 6.05 1.93
C GLY A 142 -3.42 6.85 3.20
N ARG A 143 -2.33 7.63 3.18
CA ARG A 143 -1.91 8.48 4.30
C ARG A 143 -2.94 9.56 4.58
N THR A 144 -3.31 10.33 3.56
CA THR A 144 -4.21 11.46 3.69
C THR A 144 -5.57 11.02 4.22
N GLU A 145 -6.15 10.00 3.62
CA GLU A 145 -7.49 9.54 3.99
C GLU A 145 -7.48 8.87 5.36
N ALA A 146 -6.46 8.07 5.70
CA ALA A 146 -6.37 7.48 7.03
C ALA A 146 -6.09 8.51 8.12
N LEU A 147 -5.33 9.59 7.85
CA LEU A 147 -5.13 10.68 8.81
C LEU A 147 -6.42 11.46 9.07
N LYS A 148 -7.26 11.69 8.04
CA LYS A 148 -8.61 12.24 8.24
C LYS A 148 -9.45 11.33 9.13
N LEU A 149 -9.37 10.02 8.91
CA LEU A 149 -10.00 9.02 9.77
C LEU A 149 -9.32 8.87 11.14
N LEU A 150 -8.14 9.43 11.38
CA LEU A 150 -7.49 9.39 12.69
C LEU A 150 -7.81 10.65 13.51
N HIS A 151 -7.71 11.83 12.89
CA HIS A 151 -7.76 13.12 13.57
C HIS A 151 -9.01 13.97 13.26
N GLY A 152 -9.83 13.57 12.28
CA GLY A 152 -10.95 14.38 11.76
C GLY A 152 -10.61 15.07 10.44
N GLU A 153 -11.59 15.73 9.81
CA GLU A 153 -11.43 16.31 8.46
C GLU A 153 -10.52 17.56 8.42
N ASP A 154 -10.25 18.18 9.58
CA ASP A 154 -9.46 19.40 9.73
C ASP A 154 -7.92 19.19 9.65
N VAL A 155 -7.45 18.06 9.12
CA VAL A 155 -6.01 17.83 8.93
C VAL A 155 -5.47 18.76 7.84
N THR A 156 -4.75 19.82 8.26
CA THR A 156 -4.37 20.96 7.42
C THR A 156 -3.07 20.82 6.62
N SER A 157 -2.26 19.78 6.84
CA SER A 157 -1.07 19.52 6.01
C SER A 157 -1.05 18.11 5.43
N THR A 158 -1.42 18.04 4.16
CA THR A 158 -1.33 16.85 3.30
C THR A 158 -0.34 17.10 2.16
N GLU A 159 0.78 17.80 2.43
CA GLU A 159 1.83 17.91 1.42
C GLU A 159 2.25 16.50 0.97
N PRO A 160 2.25 16.22 -0.35
CA PRO A 160 2.57 14.89 -0.83
C PRO A 160 4.01 14.49 -0.46
N TRP A 161 4.14 13.39 0.25
CA TRP A 161 5.41 12.77 0.56
C TRP A 161 5.99 12.05 -0.65
N ARG A 162 7.32 12.04 -0.73
CA ARG A 162 8.12 11.19 -1.62
C ARG A 162 8.32 9.82 -1.03
N LEU A 163 8.66 8.84 -1.86
CA LEU A 163 8.80 7.43 -1.43
C LEU A 163 9.67 7.24 -0.19
N TYR A 164 10.83 7.89 -0.14
CA TYR A 164 11.78 7.72 0.98
C TYR A 164 11.17 8.17 2.32
N GLN A 165 10.30 9.18 2.31
CA GLN A 165 9.69 9.71 3.53
C GLN A 165 8.76 8.70 4.21
N PHE A 166 8.15 7.78 3.45
CA PHE A 166 7.31 6.73 4.02
C PHE A 166 8.11 5.66 4.78
N ALA A 167 9.40 5.52 4.47
CA ALA A 167 10.32 4.61 5.18
C ALA A 167 11.04 5.33 6.33
N ASP A 168 11.31 6.62 6.21
CA ASP A 168 12.13 7.38 7.17
C ASP A 168 11.34 8.07 8.29
N SER A 169 10.02 8.15 8.18
CA SER A 169 9.16 8.90 9.12
C SER A 169 7.97 8.08 9.59
N LEU A 170 7.57 8.27 10.85
CA LEU A 170 6.28 7.81 11.34
C LEU A 170 5.17 8.58 10.60
N ILE A 171 4.19 7.84 10.06
CA ILE A 171 3.13 8.45 9.24
C ILE A 171 2.10 9.20 10.11
N ALA A 172 1.87 8.71 11.32
CA ALA A 172 1.03 9.30 12.36
C ALA A 172 1.90 9.87 13.48
#